data_AF-A0A963L8S7-F1
#
_entry.id   AF-A0A963L8S7-F1
#
_cell.length_a   1.000
_cell.length_b   1.000
_cell.length_c   1.000
_cell.angle_alpha   90.00
_cell.angle_beta   90.00
_cell.angle_gamma   90.00
#
_symmetry.space_group_name_H-M   'P 1'
#
loop_
_entity.id
_entity.type
_entity.pdbx_description
1 polymer ?
#
loop_
_entity_poly.entity_id
_entity_poly.type
_entity_poly.pdbx_seq_one_letter_code
_entity_poly.pdbx_strand_id
1 'polypeptide(L)'
;MRLLDKFFGDYRVIFPALPEGTEARAQLDEVKAPLEELVSKVKDHLEIVPAADHEAFVFFGHPPDHFGIAWLHDGKVTSLADFAEEHRLTQIEIGKLIVKLSEAYQHAAGSPRYLVEIAGKRTVVITSKGLEQEMHQIMLDTPTH
;
A
#
# COMPACT_ATOMS: atom_id res chain seq x y z
N MET A 1 -18.43 -28.29 -5.41
CA MET A 1 -18.62 -26.85 -5.72
C MET A 1 -17.23 -26.20 -5.74
N ARG A 2 -16.62 -26.05 -6.92
CA ARG A 2 -15.34 -25.33 -7.12
C ARG A 2 -15.67 -23.99 -7.76
N LEU A 3 -15.93 -22.98 -6.93
CA LEU A 3 -16.32 -21.63 -7.36
C LEU A 3 -15.68 -20.58 -6.43
N LEU A 4 -14.42 -20.80 -6.04
CA LEU A 4 -13.60 -19.79 -5.36
C LEU A 4 -12.41 -19.33 -6.22
N ASP A 5 -12.19 -19.94 -7.39
CA ASP A 5 -11.01 -19.72 -8.25
C ASP A 5 -11.08 -18.48 -9.16
N LYS A 6 -12.02 -17.54 -8.96
CA LYS A 6 -12.29 -16.44 -9.93
C LYS A 6 -12.24 -15.01 -9.39
N PHE A 7 -11.94 -14.80 -8.11
CA PHE A 7 -11.66 -13.47 -7.55
C PHE A 7 -10.27 -13.38 -6.92
N PHE A 8 -9.41 -14.35 -7.22
CA PHE A 8 -8.00 -14.23 -6.95
C PHE A 8 -7.44 -13.16 -7.88
N GLY A 9 -7.19 -11.96 -7.35
CA GLY A 9 -6.27 -10.99 -7.96
C GLY A 9 -5.04 -11.77 -8.42
N ASP A 10 -4.93 -11.89 -9.73
CA ASP A 10 -4.26 -13.00 -10.37
C ASP A 10 -2.76 -12.94 -10.07
N TYR A 11 -2.30 -13.77 -9.14
CA TYR A 11 -0.88 -14.06 -8.94
C TYR A 11 -0.24 -14.77 -10.15
N ARG A 12 -0.99 -14.97 -11.25
CA ARG A 12 -0.53 -15.34 -12.58
C ARG A 12 -0.54 -14.17 -13.57
N VAL A 13 -1.04 -12.99 -13.18
CA VAL A 13 -0.80 -11.75 -13.94
C VAL A 13 0.66 -11.40 -13.75
N ILE A 14 1.44 -11.68 -14.78
CA ILE A 14 2.80 -11.21 -14.91
C ILE A 14 2.68 -9.72 -15.22
N PHE A 15 2.78 -8.87 -14.19
CA PHE A 15 2.93 -7.44 -14.42
C PHE A 15 4.27 -7.18 -15.12
N PRO A 16 4.35 -6.16 -15.99
CA PRO A 16 5.63 -5.75 -16.54
C PRO A 16 6.59 -5.30 -15.44
N ALA A 17 7.89 -5.41 -15.68
CA ALA A 17 8.88 -4.81 -14.78
C ALA A 17 8.70 -3.29 -14.73
N LEU A 18 8.93 -2.69 -13.57
CA LEU A 18 8.90 -1.24 -13.43
C LEU A 18 9.98 -0.62 -14.33
N PRO A 19 9.63 0.27 -15.29
CA PRO A 19 10.62 0.87 -16.18
C PRO A 19 11.59 1.77 -15.40
N GLU A 20 12.86 1.72 -15.79
CA GLU A 20 13.89 2.61 -15.25
C GLU A 20 13.63 4.07 -15.67
N GLY A 21 14.08 5.02 -14.83
CA GLY A 21 13.91 6.45 -15.09
C GLY A 21 12.47 6.98 -14.93
N THR A 22 11.57 6.19 -14.37
CA THR A 22 10.21 6.63 -14.02
C THR A 22 10.18 7.36 -12.68
N GLU A 23 9.20 8.25 -12.49
CA GLU A 23 8.94 8.95 -11.21
C GLU A 23 8.78 7.93 -10.06
N ALA A 24 7.98 6.89 -10.29
CA ALA A 24 7.77 5.80 -9.33
C ALA A 24 9.08 5.09 -8.92
N ARG A 25 10.05 4.96 -9.83
CA ARG A 25 11.35 4.37 -9.51
C ARG A 25 12.16 5.28 -8.59
N ALA A 26 12.20 6.57 -8.88
CA ALA A 26 12.87 7.56 -8.04
C ALA A 26 12.25 7.63 -6.63
N GLN A 27 10.92 7.64 -6.54
CA GLN A 27 10.18 7.62 -5.27
C GLN A 27 10.49 6.35 -4.45
N LEU A 28 10.57 5.17 -5.09
CA LEU A 28 10.96 3.94 -4.40
C LEU A 28 12.40 3.97 -3.90
N ASP A 29 13.31 4.58 -4.66
CA ASP A 29 14.72 4.72 -4.25
C ASP A 29 14.87 5.65 -3.04
N GLU A 30 14.03 6.68 -2.94
CA GLU A 30 13.97 7.61 -1.80
C GLU A 30 13.57 6.92 -0.48
N VAL A 31 12.64 5.96 -0.53
CA VAL A 31 12.15 5.21 0.63
C VAL A 31 12.76 3.81 0.76
N LYS A 32 13.84 3.53 0.01
CA LYS A 32 14.38 2.18 -0.14
C LYS A 32 14.71 1.50 1.19
N ALA A 33 15.41 2.19 2.10
CA ALA A 33 15.84 1.62 3.36
C ALA A 33 14.67 1.17 4.26
N PRO A 34 13.69 2.03 4.61
CA PRO A 34 12.53 1.60 5.39
C PRO A 34 11.66 0.57 4.64
N LEU A 35 11.62 0.65 3.31
CA LEU A 35 10.89 -0.31 2.49
C LEU A 35 11.52 -1.71 2.51
N GLU A 36 12.83 -1.83 2.38
CA GLU A 36 13.55 -3.10 2.51
C GLU A 36 13.36 -3.72 3.90
N GLU A 37 13.40 -2.89 4.95
CA GLU A 37 13.13 -3.34 6.32
C GLU A 37 11.72 -3.91 6.46
N LEU A 38 10.70 -3.19 5.97
CA LEU A 38 9.31 -3.63 6.00
C LEU A 38 9.13 -4.94 5.20
N VAL A 39 9.66 -4.99 3.98
CA VAL A 39 9.56 -6.14 3.08
C VAL A 39 10.21 -7.38 3.70
N SER A 40 11.30 -7.22 4.45
CA SER A 40 11.97 -8.33 5.14
C SER A 40 11.16 -8.92 6.30
N LYS A 41 10.34 -8.11 6.97
CA LYS A 41 9.52 -8.50 8.13
C LYS A 41 8.17 -9.08 7.72
N VAL A 42 7.59 -8.58 6.64
CA VAL A 42 6.25 -8.98 6.16
C VAL A 42 6.36 -10.21 5.28
N LYS A 43 5.67 -11.28 5.67
CA LYS A 43 5.62 -12.52 4.88
C LYS A 43 4.64 -12.44 3.71
N ASP A 44 3.54 -11.72 3.90
CA ASP A 44 2.45 -11.64 2.92
C ASP A 44 2.84 -10.90 1.64
N HIS A 45 1.97 -10.99 0.63
CA HIS A 45 2.10 -10.19 -0.59
C HIS A 45 2.10 -8.70 -0.26
N LEU A 46 2.86 -7.92 -1.00
CA LEU A 46 3.03 -6.48 -0.78
C LEU A 46 2.76 -5.74 -2.09
N GLU A 47 1.91 -4.73 -2.00
CA GLU A 47 1.64 -3.76 -3.06
C GLU A 47 2.01 -2.36 -2.54
N ILE A 48 2.83 -1.64 -3.31
CA ILE A 48 3.39 -0.36 -2.92
C ILE A 48 2.81 0.71 -3.82
N VAL A 49 2.34 1.81 -3.22
CA VAL A 49 1.94 3.04 -3.87
C VAL A 49 3.03 4.06 -3.56
N PRO A 50 3.96 4.32 -4.50
CA PRO A 50 4.94 5.38 -4.33
C PRO A 50 4.23 6.73 -4.26
N ALA A 51 4.69 7.60 -3.35
CA ALA A 51 4.18 8.94 -3.18
C ALA A 51 5.32 9.97 -3.28
N ALA A 52 4.97 11.24 -3.45
CA ALA A 52 5.96 12.32 -3.37
C ALA A 52 6.59 12.44 -1.96
N ASP A 53 7.64 13.24 -1.85
CA ASP A 53 8.21 13.70 -0.58
C ASP A 53 8.73 12.59 0.35
N HIS A 54 9.45 11.60 -0.21
CA HIS A 54 10.00 10.45 0.56
C HIS A 54 8.92 9.61 1.26
N GLU A 55 7.75 9.48 0.64
CA GLU A 55 6.65 8.69 1.17
C GLU A 55 6.27 7.49 0.30
N ALA A 56 5.67 6.48 0.93
CA ALA A 56 4.99 5.40 0.23
C ALA A 56 3.91 4.75 1.10
N PHE A 57 2.81 4.35 0.48
CA PHE A 57 1.79 3.52 1.12
C PHE A 57 1.98 2.07 0.72
N VAL A 58 2.00 1.17 1.69
CA VAL A 58 2.24 -0.26 1.47
C VAL A 58 1.06 -1.06 1.99
N PHE A 59 0.36 -1.69 1.06
CA PHE A 59 -0.68 -2.67 1.35
C PHE A 59 -0.03 -4.05 1.45
N PHE A 60 -0.44 -4.83 2.44
CA PHE A 60 -0.01 -6.23 2.54
C PHE A 60 -1.14 -7.17 2.92
N GLY A 61 -1.08 -8.40 2.41
CA GLY A 61 -2.17 -9.38 2.54
C GLY A 61 -2.96 -9.53 1.25
N HIS A 62 -4.28 -9.45 1.34
CA HIS A 62 -5.24 -9.61 0.25
C HIS A 62 -6.21 -8.41 0.18
N PRO A 63 -5.74 -7.23 -0.26
CA PRO A 63 -6.63 -6.11 -0.54
C PRO A 63 -7.61 -6.46 -1.68
N PRO A 64 -8.85 -5.94 -1.66
CA PRO A 64 -9.38 -4.95 -0.72
C PRO A 64 -10.04 -5.55 0.54
N ASP A 65 -10.06 -6.88 0.72
CA ASP A 65 -10.86 -7.55 1.77
C ASP A 65 -10.10 -7.74 3.09
N HIS A 66 -8.87 -8.26 3.01
CA HIS A 66 -8.07 -8.66 4.17
C HIS A 66 -6.64 -8.14 4.03
N PHE A 67 -6.43 -6.88 4.40
CA PHE A 67 -5.14 -6.23 4.25
C PHE A 67 -4.72 -5.49 5.51
N GLY A 68 -3.42 -5.33 5.68
CA GLY A 68 -2.84 -4.30 6.52
C GLY A 68 -2.28 -3.17 5.66
N ILE A 69 -2.05 -2.02 6.29
CA ILE A 69 -1.36 -0.88 5.68
C ILE A 69 -0.19 -0.48 6.56
N ALA A 70 0.91 -0.17 5.91
CA ALA A 70 2.00 0.61 6.46
C ALA A 70 2.22 1.87 5.61
N TRP A 71 2.45 2.99 6.28
CA TRP A 71 2.81 4.25 5.66
C TRP A 71 4.28 4.52 5.96
N LEU A 72 5.07 4.69 4.92
CA LEU A 72 6.46 5.11 5.00
C LEU A 72 6.48 6.62 4.84
N HIS A 73 6.99 7.32 5.84
CA HIS A 73 7.15 8.78 5.82
C HIS A 73 8.28 9.18 6.77
N ASP A 74 9.02 10.25 6.44
CA ASP A 74 10.12 10.77 7.28
C ASP A 74 11.16 9.70 7.69
N GLY A 75 11.38 8.69 6.84
CA GLY A 75 12.26 7.55 7.13
C GLY A 75 11.74 6.58 8.20
N LYS A 76 10.48 6.71 8.62
CA LYS A 76 9.77 5.83 9.56
C LYS A 76 8.75 4.97 8.84
N VAL A 77 8.34 3.89 9.50
CA VAL A 77 7.25 3.03 9.08
C VAL A 77 6.17 3.09 10.15
N THR A 78 5.01 3.62 9.80
CA THR A 78 3.84 3.73 10.69
C THR A 78 2.78 2.76 10.22
N SER A 79 2.40 1.78 11.05
CA SER A 79 1.32 0.86 10.70
C SER A 79 -0.04 1.51 10.95
N LEU A 80 -1.10 0.93 10.36
CA LEU A 80 -2.48 1.35 10.67
C LEU A 80 -2.80 1.26 12.17
N ALA A 81 -2.20 0.29 12.88
CA ALA A 81 -2.38 0.14 14.32
C ALA A 81 -1.71 1.28 15.10
N ASP A 82 -0.47 1.62 14.74
CA ASP A 82 0.27 2.74 15.35
C ASP A 82 -0.47 4.06 15.11
N PHE A 83 -0.91 4.29 13.87
CA PHE A 83 -1.70 5.47 13.49
C PHE A 83 -3.00 5.58 14.30
N ALA A 84 -3.72 4.46 14.46
CA ALA A 84 -4.94 4.43 15.25
C ALA A 84 -4.69 4.71 16.75
N GLU A 85 -3.57 4.21 17.29
CA GLU A 85 -3.17 4.46 18.67
C GLU A 85 -2.76 5.92 18.89
N GLU A 86 -1.93 6.48 18.01
CA GLU A 86 -1.47 7.87 18.05
C GLU A 86 -2.65 8.86 17.98
N HIS A 87 -3.63 8.58 17.12
CA HIS A 87 -4.85 9.39 16.96
C HIS A 87 -5.96 9.02 17.95
N ARG A 88 -5.74 8.04 18.84
CA ARG A 88 -6.68 7.55 19.85
C ARG A 88 -8.04 7.17 19.27
N LEU A 89 -8.03 6.55 18.10
CA LEU A 89 -9.24 6.19 17.37
C LEU A 89 -10.04 5.15 18.14
N THR A 90 -11.34 5.36 18.19
CA THR A 90 -12.27 4.34 18.66
C THR A 90 -12.36 3.18 17.66
N GLN A 91 -12.83 2.02 18.11
CA GLN A 91 -13.03 0.85 17.23
C GLN A 91 -13.97 1.15 16.04
N ILE A 92 -14.94 2.05 16.23
CA ILE A 92 -15.86 2.48 15.16
C ILE A 92 -15.12 3.34 14.13
N GLU A 93 -14.24 4.24 14.56
CA GLU A 93 -13.44 5.07 13.67
C GLU A 93 -12.41 4.24 12.89
N ILE A 94 -11.75 3.29 13.55
CA ILE A 94 -10.85 2.32 12.89
C ILE A 94 -11.62 1.54 11.80
N GLY A 95 -12.83 1.06 12.12
CA GLY A 95 -13.67 0.36 11.13
C GLY A 95 -14.01 1.23 9.92
N LYS A 96 -14.37 2.50 10.13
CA LYS A 96 -14.64 3.46 9.05
C LYS A 96 -13.38 3.76 8.22
N LEU A 97 -12.24 3.90 8.88
CA LEU A 97 -10.96 4.12 8.22
C LEU A 97 -10.61 2.95 7.29
N ILE A 98 -10.72 1.70 7.78
CA ILE A 98 -10.49 0.50 6.96
C ILE A 98 -11.42 0.47 5.73
N VAL A 99 -12.69 0.82 5.89
CA VAL A 99 -13.64 0.87 4.76
C VAL A 99 -13.20 1.90 3.71
N LYS A 100 -12.85 3.12 4.13
CA LYS A 100 -12.36 4.16 3.20
C LYS A 100 -11.10 3.72 2.45
N LEU A 101 -10.15 3.10 3.15
CA LEU A 101 -8.92 2.59 2.56
C LEU A 101 -9.18 1.46 1.55
N SER A 102 -10.15 0.59 1.86
CA SER A 102 -10.60 -0.47 0.95
C SER A 102 -11.26 0.10 -0.31
N GLU A 103 -12.10 1.13 -0.17
CA GLU A 103 -12.74 1.83 -1.29
C GLU A 103 -11.70 2.52 -2.19
N ALA A 104 -10.74 3.23 -1.60
CA ALA A 104 -9.66 3.88 -2.36
C ALA A 104 -8.84 2.87 -3.17
N TYR A 105 -8.45 1.75 -2.56
CA TYR A 105 -7.76 0.67 -3.28
C TYR A 105 -8.59 0.16 -4.46
N GLN A 106 -9.91 -0.02 -4.29
CA GLN A 106 -10.81 -0.46 -5.35
C GLN A 106 -10.94 0.56 -6.49
N HIS A 107 -10.97 1.86 -6.20
CA HIS A 107 -10.96 2.90 -7.24
C HIS A 107 -9.70 2.81 -8.11
N ALA A 108 -8.57 2.38 -7.53
CA ALA A 108 -7.31 2.17 -8.22
C ALA A 108 -7.17 0.79 -8.89
N ALA A 109 -8.23 -0.03 -8.95
CA ALA A 109 -8.18 -1.34 -9.60
C ALA A 109 -7.70 -1.26 -11.06
N GLY A 110 -8.06 -0.21 -11.79
CA GLY A 110 -7.65 0.02 -13.17
C GLY A 110 -6.24 0.62 -13.35
N SER A 111 -5.53 0.97 -12.27
CA SER A 111 -4.24 1.66 -12.37
C SER A 111 -3.11 0.74 -12.83
N PRO A 112 -2.09 1.28 -13.53
CA PRO A 112 -0.93 0.50 -13.95
C PRO A 112 -0.20 -0.12 -12.76
N ARG A 113 0.18 -1.39 -12.92
CA ARG A 113 0.90 -2.18 -11.93
C ARG A 113 2.16 -2.75 -12.55
N TYR A 114 3.22 -2.75 -11.75
CA TYR A 114 4.54 -3.22 -12.17
C TYR A 114 5.15 -4.15 -11.12
N LEU A 115 6.04 -5.03 -11.55
CA LEU A 115 6.86 -5.85 -10.66
C LEU A 115 8.20 -5.17 -10.40
N VAL A 116 8.61 -5.20 -9.14
CA VAL A 116 9.95 -4.85 -8.68
C VAL A 116 10.46 -5.93 -7.73
N GLU A 117 11.78 -6.02 -7.58
CA GLU A 117 12.41 -6.83 -6.55
C GLU A 117 12.97 -5.92 -5.47
N ILE A 118 12.53 -6.10 -4.23
CA ILE A 118 13.00 -5.36 -3.06
C ILE A 118 13.41 -6.38 -2.01
N ALA A 119 14.63 -6.28 -1.46
CA ALA A 119 15.18 -7.24 -0.51
C ALA A 119 15.04 -8.72 -0.95
N GLY A 120 15.19 -9.00 -2.25
CA GLY A 120 15.05 -10.35 -2.83
C GLY A 120 13.61 -10.88 -2.91
N LYS A 121 12.61 -10.05 -2.61
CA LYS A 121 11.19 -10.38 -2.70
C LYS A 121 10.54 -9.64 -3.88
N ARG A 122 9.69 -10.34 -4.62
CA ARG A 122 8.87 -9.72 -5.67
C ARG A 122 7.72 -8.94 -5.05
N THR A 123 7.62 -7.68 -5.41
CA THR A 123 6.68 -6.69 -4.90
C THR A 123 5.97 -6.04 -6.07
N VAL A 124 4.70 -5.70 -5.90
CA VAL A 124 3.92 -4.98 -6.90
C VAL A 124 3.97 -3.49 -6.59
N VAL A 125 4.11 -2.68 -7.62
CA VAL A 125 4.10 -1.22 -7.55
C VAL A 125 2.86 -0.74 -8.30
N ILE A 126 1.95 -0.06 -7.61
CA ILE A 126 0.77 0.57 -8.19
C ILE A 126 1.12 2.04 -8.48
N THR A 127 1.21 2.41 -9.74
CA THR A 127 1.45 3.82 -10.11
C THR A 127 0.11 4.52 -10.27
N SER A 128 -0.42 5.09 -9.19
CA SER A 128 -1.72 5.75 -9.18
C SER A 128 -1.70 7.03 -8.36
N LYS A 129 -1.62 8.19 -9.04
CA LYS A 129 -1.72 9.50 -8.38
C LYS A 129 -3.08 9.69 -7.69
N GLY A 130 -4.14 9.08 -8.22
CA GLY A 130 -5.45 9.10 -7.58
C GLY A 130 -5.45 8.34 -6.25
N LEU A 131 -4.84 7.15 -6.21
CA LEU A 131 -4.74 6.38 -4.97
C LEU A 131 -3.87 7.10 -3.94
N GLU A 132 -2.72 7.65 -4.36
CA GLU A 132 -1.87 8.50 -3.52
C GLU A 132 -2.67 9.62 -2.87
N GLN A 133 -3.40 10.42 -3.67
CA GLN A 133 -4.22 11.53 -3.17
C GLN A 133 -5.33 11.08 -2.23
N GLU A 134 -6.05 10.00 -2.57
CA GLU A 134 -7.09 9.45 -1.71
C GLU A 134 -6.51 8.96 -0.37
N MET A 135 -5.35 8.30 -0.39
CA MET A 135 -4.65 7.86 0.82
C MET A 135 -4.29 9.04 1.71
N HIS A 136 -3.66 10.09 1.18
CA HIS A 136 -3.37 11.31 1.94
C HIS A 136 -4.64 11.95 2.50
N GLN A 137 -5.69 12.08 1.70
CA GLN A 137 -6.94 12.68 2.15
C GLN A 137 -7.58 11.86 3.28
N ILE A 138 -7.56 10.54 3.18
CA ILE A 138 -8.10 9.64 4.22
C ILE A 138 -7.30 9.80 5.52
N MET A 139 -5.97 9.87 5.46
CA MET A 139 -5.13 10.07 6.65
C MET A 139 -5.37 11.46 7.27
N LEU A 140 -5.48 12.52 6.45
CA LEU A 140 -5.74 13.89 6.91
C LEU A 140 -7.15 14.08 7.50
N ASP A 141 -8.16 13.43 6.93
CA ASP A 141 -9.55 13.50 7.40
C ASP A 141 -9.81 12.65 8.65
N THR A 142 -8.83 11.86 9.09
CA THR A 142 -8.97 11.03 10.27
C THR A 142 -8.91 11.91 11.52
N PRO A 143 -9.95 11.89 12.38
CA PRO A 143 -10.02 12.77 13.55
C PRO A 143 -8.86 12.51 14.51
N THR A 144 -8.26 13.59 15.03
CA THR A 144 -7.29 13.58 16.14
C THR A 144 -8.02 13.92 17.44
N HIS A 145 -7.92 13.08 18.46
CA HIS A 145 -8.50 13.32 19.80
C HIS A 145 -7.46 13.72 20.85
#